data_AF-A0A1E7EZQ5-F1
#
_entry.id   AF-A0A1E7EZQ5-F1
#
_cell.length_a   1.000
_cell.length_b   1.000
_cell.length_c   1.000
_cell.angle_alpha   90.00
_cell.angle_beta   90.00
_cell.angle_gamma   90.00
#
_symmetry.space_group_name_H-M   'P 1'
#
loop_
_entity.id
_entity.type
_entity.pdbx_description
1 polymer ?
#
loop_
_entity_poly.entity_id
_entity_poly.type
_entity_poly.pdbx_seq_one_letter_code
_entity_poly.pdbx_strand_id
1 'polypeptide(L)'
;MGKKSRRTRNKKTGNDAASAIAIGTATKTTFAITTVAEAEAGVKAAGVANNEKGEELDNQLPKSEMYVQAMAGTDSITTLVEQFRLWNRGITENDCVHCMFIMGLILGNPSFVRCTHAHAALPWHLEGAIRGGSKCTMNLIRAIYISKADPNRKTAALMDYWGKISKKYFCDVALVDTIELKNAKSLLVRECIICSKTDTKTFTLQQCQGCSVYCYCSEACQTKHWNEYKHRNECKQVQILNKYHKPYAKKIRDAVIRGDKENPSLEKLRYKLGLTRPDDDSELLPINPDDYLVGREDGTVWVGSDSSYFTF
;
A
#
# COMPACT_ATOMS: atom_id res chain seq x y z
N MET A 1 -34.83 17.48 34.50
CA MET A 1 -36.00 16.85 33.85
C MET A 1 -35.61 16.39 32.44
N GLY A 2 -35.26 15.11 32.25
CA GLY A 2 -35.94 14.21 31.28
C GLY A 2 -35.21 14.18 29.93
N LYS A 3 -34.88 13.07 29.27
CA LYS A 3 -35.27 11.65 29.36
C LYS A 3 -34.08 10.78 28.92
N LYS A 4 -33.78 9.71 29.66
CA LYS A 4 -32.82 8.66 29.29
C LYS A 4 -33.52 7.65 28.35
N SER A 5 -32.96 7.41 27.17
CA SER A 5 -33.44 6.38 26.23
C SER A 5 -32.73 5.05 26.52
N ARG A 6 -33.52 4.05 26.88
CA ARG A 6 -33.14 2.68 27.24
C ARG A 6 -33.25 1.83 25.97
N ARG A 7 -32.14 1.29 25.45
CA ARG A 7 -32.18 0.32 24.34
C ARG A 7 -32.03 -1.11 24.89
N THR A 8 -33.01 -1.90 24.53
CA THR A 8 -33.29 -3.28 24.94
C THR A 8 -32.28 -4.27 24.36
N ARG A 9 -31.87 -5.21 25.19
CA ARG A 9 -30.91 -6.29 24.90
C ARG A 9 -31.74 -7.54 24.53
N ASN A 10 -31.75 -7.92 23.25
CA ASN A 10 -32.36 -9.18 22.83
C ASN A 10 -31.37 -10.34 23.05
N LYS A 11 -31.72 -11.17 24.02
CA LYS A 11 -31.11 -12.45 24.37
C LYS A 11 -31.78 -13.53 23.51
N LYS A 12 -31.04 -14.20 22.63
CA LYS A 12 -31.50 -15.42 21.95
C LYS A 12 -30.79 -16.62 22.57
N THR A 13 -31.58 -17.46 23.22
CA THR A 13 -31.25 -18.76 23.82
C THR A 13 -31.84 -19.88 22.96
N GLY A 14 -31.22 -21.06 23.00
CA GLY A 14 -31.73 -22.35 22.48
C GLY A 14 -30.79 -22.94 21.44
N ASN A 15 -29.89 -23.87 21.81
CA ASN A 15 -30.12 -25.32 21.98
C ASN A 15 -30.34 -26.03 20.62
N ASP A 16 -29.45 -26.92 20.20
CA ASP A 16 -29.59 -28.36 20.46
C ASP A 16 -28.40 -29.15 19.92
N ALA A 17 -28.00 -30.14 20.71
CA ALA A 17 -26.93 -31.07 20.43
C ALA A 17 -27.46 -32.24 19.59
N ALA A 18 -26.76 -32.55 18.50
CA ALA A 18 -26.87 -33.83 17.82
C ALA A 18 -25.47 -34.41 17.61
N SER A 19 -25.10 -35.34 18.49
CA SER A 19 -23.93 -36.20 18.31
C SER A 19 -24.23 -37.22 17.21
N ALA A 20 -23.69 -36.99 16.02
CA ALA A 20 -23.59 -38.00 14.97
C ALA A 20 -22.21 -38.66 15.05
N ILE A 21 -22.19 -39.95 15.36
CA ILE A 21 -21.01 -40.82 15.28
C ILE A 21 -20.73 -41.07 13.79
N ALA A 22 -19.70 -40.40 13.24
CA ALA A 22 -19.24 -40.63 11.88
C ALA A 22 -18.26 -41.81 11.86
N ILE A 23 -18.64 -42.89 11.18
CA ILE A 23 -17.80 -44.04 10.86
C ILE A 23 -16.78 -43.59 9.82
N GLY A 24 -15.51 -43.54 10.22
CA GLY A 24 -14.40 -43.15 9.37
C GLY A 24 -14.12 -44.21 8.29
N THR A 25 -14.53 -43.93 7.06
CA THR A 25 -14.05 -44.65 5.88
C THR A 25 -12.66 -44.13 5.55
N ALA A 26 -11.65 -45.00 5.64
CA ALA A 26 -10.27 -44.68 5.28
C ALA A 26 -10.15 -44.54 3.76
N THR A 27 -10.40 -43.33 3.24
CA THR A 27 -10.07 -42.98 1.86
C THR A 27 -8.55 -42.92 1.72
N LYS A 28 -8.00 -43.80 0.88
CA LYS A 28 -6.60 -43.71 0.42
C LYS A 28 -6.42 -42.38 -0.31
N THR A 29 -5.89 -41.38 0.38
CA THR A 29 -5.49 -40.11 -0.24
C THR A 29 -4.21 -40.35 -1.03
N THR A 30 -4.36 -40.56 -2.34
CA THR A 30 -3.24 -40.54 -3.28
C THR A 30 -2.76 -39.11 -3.40
N PHE A 31 -1.66 -38.76 -2.71
CA PHE A 31 -1.01 -37.47 -2.91
C PHE A 31 -0.38 -37.47 -4.31
N ALA A 32 -1.01 -36.76 -5.24
CA ALA A 32 -0.37 -36.46 -6.52
C ALA A 32 0.86 -35.60 -6.22
N ILE A 33 2.05 -36.16 -6.50
CA ILE A 33 3.30 -35.42 -6.42
C ILE A 33 3.33 -34.49 -7.64
N THR A 34 2.81 -33.28 -7.47
CA THR A 34 3.02 -32.20 -8.44
C THR A 34 4.51 -31.89 -8.46
N THR A 35 5.11 -31.93 -9.63
CA THR A 35 6.54 -31.63 -9.77
C THR A 35 6.80 -30.16 -9.48
N VAL A 36 7.99 -29.82 -8.96
CA VAL A 36 8.40 -28.42 -8.71
C VAL A 36 8.28 -27.58 -9.98
N ALA A 37 8.58 -28.17 -11.15
CA ALA A 37 8.48 -27.51 -12.44
C ALA A 37 7.04 -27.12 -12.81
N GLU A 38 6.05 -27.98 -12.56
CA GLU A 38 4.62 -27.67 -12.81
C GLU A 38 4.13 -26.55 -11.88
N ALA A 39 4.57 -26.55 -10.61
CA ALA A 39 4.25 -25.49 -9.67
C ALA A 39 4.86 -24.14 -10.11
N GLU A 40 6.11 -24.12 -10.55
CA GLU A 40 6.78 -22.92 -11.06
C GLU A 40 6.13 -22.37 -12.34
N ALA A 41 5.78 -23.25 -13.27
CA ALA A 41 5.07 -22.87 -14.49
C ALA A 41 3.71 -22.24 -14.18
N GLY A 42 2.95 -22.81 -13.23
CA GLY A 42 1.68 -22.26 -12.78
C GLY A 42 1.82 -20.87 -12.15
N VAL A 43 2.87 -20.65 -11.34
CA VAL A 43 3.16 -19.33 -10.75
C VAL A 43 3.52 -18.29 -11.81
N LYS A 44 4.34 -18.65 -12.81
CA LYS A 44 4.70 -17.76 -13.91
C LYS A 44 3.48 -17.37 -14.75
N ALA A 45 2.65 -18.34 -15.14
CA ALA A 45 1.44 -18.08 -15.92
C ALA A 45 0.45 -17.17 -15.16
N ALA A 46 0.24 -17.43 -13.86
CA ALA A 46 -0.58 -16.55 -13.02
C ALA A 46 0.01 -15.13 -12.91
N GLY A 47 1.34 -15.01 -12.87
CA GLY A 47 2.04 -13.72 -12.87
C GLY A 47 1.78 -12.90 -14.14
N VAL A 48 1.82 -13.53 -15.32
CA VAL A 48 1.54 -12.86 -16.60
C VAL A 48 0.10 -12.37 -16.68
N ALA A 49 -0.88 -13.26 -16.41
CA ALA A 49 -2.29 -12.88 -16.43
C ALA A 49 -2.62 -11.74 -15.45
N ASN A 50 -1.96 -11.71 -14.29
CA ASN A 50 -2.11 -10.62 -13.33
C ASN A 50 -1.54 -9.30 -13.83
N ASN A 51 -0.40 -9.33 -14.53
CA ASN A 51 0.18 -8.13 -15.13
C ASN A 51 -0.71 -7.56 -16.23
N GLU A 52 -1.28 -8.42 -17.09
CA GLU A 52 -2.22 -8.03 -18.15
C GLU A 52 -3.48 -7.39 -17.55
N LYS A 53 -4.05 -7.97 -16.49
CA LYS A 53 -5.20 -7.39 -15.80
C LYS A 53 -4.89 -6.03 -15.18
N GLY A 54 -3.72 -5.90 -14.52
CA GLY A 54 -3.26 -4.61 -14.00
C GLY A 54 -3.10 -3.56 -15.11
N GLU A 55 -2.55 -3.97 -16.25
CA GLU A 55 -2.43 -3.11 -17.42
C GLU A 55 -3.78 -2.68 -18.00
N GLU A 56 -4.75 -3.59 -18.10
CA GLU A 56 -6.12 -3.26 -18.52
C GLU A 56 -6.75 -2.20 -17.60
N LEU A 57 -6.55 -2.33 -16.29
CA LEU A 57 -7.06 -1.38 -15.30
C LEU A 57 -6.40 -0.01 -15.36
N ASP A 58 -5.10 0.02 -15.61
CA ASP A 58 -4.37 1.27 -15.79
C ASP A 58 -4.71 1.93 -17.13
N ASN A 59 -5.03 1.15 -18.17
CA ASN A 59 -5.49 1.68 -19.46
C ASN A 59 -6.86 2.37 -19.36
N GLN A 60 -7.64 2.13 -18.30
CA GLN A 60 -8.87 2.89 -18.02
C GLN A 60 -8.58 4.32 -17.51
N LEU A 61 -7.38 4.58 -16.99
CA LEU A 61 -6.99 5.90 -16.49
C LEU A 61 -6.57 6.79 -17.66
N PRO A 62 -7.01 8.06 -17.68
CA PRO A 62 -6.70 8.97 -18.77
C PRO A 62 -5.19 9.20 -18.91
N LYS A 63 -4.71 9.13 -20.15
CA LYS A 63 -3.35 9.48 -20.54
C LYS A 63 -3.33 10.97 -20.90
N SER A 64 -2.44 11.74 -20.27
CA SER A 64 -2.24 13.15 -20.67
C SER A 64 -1.54 13.22 -22.02
N GLU A 65 -1.71 14.32 -22.74
CA GLU A 65 -0.97 14.58 -23.98
C GLU A 65 0.54 14.55 -23.71
N MET A 66 1.00 15.11 -22.60
CA MET A 66 2.40 15.12 -22.19
C MET A 66 2.94 13.71 -21.96
N TYR A 67 2.14 12.81 -21.38
CA TYR A 67 2.51 11.40 -21.28
C TYR A 67 2.71 10.78 -22.66
N VAL A 68 1.75 10.99 -23.57
CA VAL A 68 1.83 10.43 -24.94
C VAL A 68 3.04 10.97 -25.68
N GLN A 69 3.28 12.29 -25.62
CA GLN A 69 4.45 12.93 -26.23
C GLN A 69 5.76 12.40 -25.65
N ALA A 70 5.87 12.29 -24.32
CA ALA A 70 7.07 11.76 -23.67
C ALA A 70 7.35 10.29 -24.04
N MET A 71 6.30 9.50 -24.26
CA MET A 71 6.42 8.09 -24.66
C MET A 71 6.68 7.90 -26.16
N ALA A 72 6.29 8.86 -27.02
CA ALA A 72 6.51 8.79 -28.47
C ALA A 72 7.94 9.19 -28.88
N GLY A 73 8.62 10.00 -28.06
CA GLY A 73 9.96 10.52 -28.34
C GLY A 73 11.11 9.58 -27.99
N THR A 74 10.95 8.25 -28.14
CA THR A 74 12.01 7.27 -27.79
C THR A 74 13.08 7.14 -28.86
N ASP A 75 12.76 7.45 -30.12
CA ASP A 75 13.64 7.16 -31.27
C ASP A 75 14.49 8.36 -31.69
N SER A 76 14.07 9.58 -31.33
CA SER A 76 14.94 10.77 -31.34
C SER A 76 15.34 11.08 -29.91
N ILE A 77 16.60 11.43 -29.67
CA ILE A 77 17.12 11.88 -28.38
C ILE A 77 16.46 13.20 -27.98
N THR A 78 15.17 13.16 -27.65
CA THR A 78 14.56 14.09 -26.72
C THR A 78 15.31 13.82 -25.43
N THR A 79 16.01 14.83 -24.91
CA THR A 79 16.85 14.63 -23.74
C THR A 79 16.00 14.07 -22.60
N LEU A 80 16.54 13.18 -21.76
CA LEU A 80 15.83 12.66 -20.58
C LEU A 80 15.21 13.81 -19.74
N VAL A 81 15.86 14.97 -19.77
CA VAL A 81 15.39 16.23 -19.18
C VAL A 81 14.06 16.71 -19.78
N GLU A 82 13.89 16.67 -21.09
CA GLU A 82 12.62 17.04 -21.75
C GLU A 82 11.50 16.05 -21.44
N GLN A 83 11.79 14.74 -21.46
CA GLN A 83 10.82 13.72 -21.05
C GLN A 83 10.39 13.92 -19.58
N PHE A 84 11.36 14.20 -18.71
CA PHE A 84 11.10 14.53 -17.30
C PHE A 84 10.20 15.75 -17.15
N ARG A 85 10.46 16.83 -17.89
CA ARG A 85 9.61 18.03 -17.92
C ARG A 85 8.19 17.71 -18.41
N LEU A 86 8.05 16.90 -19.45
CA LEU A 86 6.75 16.48 -19.96
C LEU A 86 5.98 15.66 -18.91
N TRP A 87 6.60 14.67 -18.29
CA TRP A 87 5.95 13.92 -17.21
C TRP A 87 5.55 14.82 -16.05
N ASN A 88 6.44 15.72 -15.62
CA ASN A 88 6.14 16.67 -14.54
C ASN A 88 4.92 17.55 -14.89
N ARG A 89 4.87 18.11 -16.09
CA ARG A 89 3.71 18.88 -16.57
C ARG A 89 2.43 18.02 -16.63
N GLY A 90 2.53 16.78 -17.11
CA GLY A 90 1.39 15.86 -17.11
C GLY A 90 0.87 15.57 -15.69
N ILE A 91 1.73 15.60 -14.68
CA ILE A 91 1.32 15.48 -13.27
C ILE A 91 0.65 16.77 -12.79
N THR A 92 1.29 17.92 -12.96
CA THR A 92 0.82 19.19 -12.37
C THR A 92 -0.38 19.80 -13.10
N GLU A 93 -0.45 19.68 -14.43
CA GLU A 93 -1.52 20.25 -15.25
C GLU A 93 -2.70 19.27 -15.40
N ASN A 94 -2.41 17.97 -15.51
CA ASN A 94 -3.40 16.95 -15.87
C ASN A 94 -3.70 15.92 -14.79
N ASP A 95 -3.00 15.92 -13.66
CA ASP A 95 -3.12 14.88 -12.62
C ASP A 95 -2.85 13.46 -13.16
N CYS A 96 -1.96 13.34 -14.16
CA CYS A 96 -1.80 12.10 -14.91
C CYS A 96 -1.12 11.00 -14.07
N VAL A 97 -1.89 9.97 -13.72
CA VAL A 97 -1.41 8.81 -12.94
C VAL A 97 -0.28 8.06 -13.65
N HIS A 98 -0.32 7.99 -14.98
CA HIS A 98 0.76 7.37 -15.77
C HIS A 98 2.08 8.15 -15.65
N CYS A 99 2.03 9.49 -15.66
CA CYS A 99 3.21 10.30 -15.39
C CYS A 99 3.71 10.12 -13.96
N MET A 100 2.82 10.05 -12.96
CA MET A 100 3.21 9.77 -11.57
C MET A 100 3.93 8.42 -11.44
N PHE A 101 3.46 7.40 -12.17
CA PHE A 101 4.11 6.09 -12.20
C PHE A 101 5.54 6.18 -12.73
N ILE A 102 5.72 6.78 -13.91
CA ILE A 102 7.04 6.93 -14.54
C ILE A 102 7.97 7.79 -13.67
N MET A 103 7.45 8.88 -13.11
CA MET A 103 8.21 9.75 -12.21
C MET A 103 8.74 8.98 -10.99
N GLY A 104 7.88 8.17 -10.36
CA GLY A 104 8.28 7.29 -9.26
C GLY A 104 9.35 6.28 -9.67
N LEU A 105 9.23 5.69 -10.87
CA LEU A 105 10.25 4.74 -11.38
C LEU A 105 11.62 5.40 -11.59
N ILE A 106 11.65 6.59 -12.20
CA ILE A 106 12.90 7.30 -12.49
C ILE A 106 13.59 7.69 -11.18
N LEU A 107 12.83 8.27 -10.24
CA LEU A 107 13.38 8.72 -8.96
C LEU A 107 13.75 7.57 -8.03
N GLY A 108 13.12 6.41 -8.18
CA GLY A 108 13.40 5.21 -7.40
C GLY A 108 14.58 4.39 -7.91
N ASN A 109 15.03 4.62 -9.14
CA ASN A 109 16.03 3.79 -9.81
C ASN A 109 17.45 4.41 -9.69
N PRO A 110 18.42 3.68 -9.10
CA PRO A 110 19.78 4.20 -8.88
C PRO A 110 20.57 4.42 -10.18
N SER A 111 20.15 3.81 -11.29
CA SER A 111 20.79 4.02 -12.59
C SER A 111 20.50 5.39 -13.18
N PHE A 112 19.40 6.04 -12.78
CA PHE A 112 19.01 7.37 -13.28
C PHE A 112 19.42 8.50 -12.34
N VAL A 113 19.50 8.23 -11.03
CA VAL A 113 19.90 9.23 -10.03
C VAL A 113 20.98 8.64 -9.14
N ARG A 114 22.03 9.43 -8.86
CA ARG A 114 23.25 9.01 -8.14
C ARG A 114 22.99 8.40 -6.74
N CYS A 115 21.78 8.56 -6.20
CA CYS A 115 21.27 7.87 -5.02
C CYS A 115 19.82 7.42 -5.27
N THR A 116 19.40 6.25 -4.75
CA THR A 116 17.96 5.91 -4.75
C THR A 116 17.22 6.82 -3.80
N HIS A 117 16.49 7.80 -4.33
CA HIS A 117 15.65 8.67 -3.52
C HIS A 117 14.30 8.01 -3.33
N ALA A 118 14.25 6.92 -2.55
CA ALA A 118 12.99 6.25 -2.22
C ALA A 118 11.98 7.23 -1.60
N HIS A 119 12.46 8.21 -0.83
CA HIS A 119 11.65 9.33 -0.36
C HIS A 119 11.05 10.16 -1.50
N ALA A 120 11.80 10.46 -2.57
CA ALA A 120 11.29 11.23 -3.71
C ALA A 120 10.35 10.42 -4.61
N ALA A 121 10.55 9.10 -4.71
CA ALA A 121 9.67 8.20 -5.46
C ALA A 121 8.34 7.92 -4.72
N LEU A 122 8.38 7.84 -3.39
CA LEU A 122 7.23 7.52 -2.55
C LEU A 122 6.00 8.40 -2.81
N PRO A 123 6.05 9.75 -2.78
CA PRO A 123 4.86 10.58 -2.96
C PRO A 123 4.17 10.32 -4.30
N TRP A 124 4.94 10.09 -5.37
CA TRP A 124 4.37 9.81 -6.69
C TRP A 124 3.68 8.46 -6.76
N HIS A 125 4.32 7.41 -6.24
CA HIS A 125 3.69 6.09 -6.17
C HIS A 125 2.49 6.07 -5.23
N LEU A 126 2.55 6.79 -4.11
CA LEU A 126 1.45 6.88 -3.15
C LEU A 126 0.26 7.64 -3.74
N GLU A 127 0.47 8.82 -4.33
CA GLU A 127 -0.57 9.62 -4.98
C GLU A 127 -1.22 8.83 -6.13
N GLY A 128 -0.40 8.20 -6.98
CA GLY A 128 -0.90 7.36 -8.07
C GLY A 128 -1.68 6.14 -7.56
N ALA A 129 -1.27 5.52 -6.45
CA ALA A 129 -1.98 4.42 -5.83
C ALA A 129 -3.33 4.86 -5.23
N ILE A 130 -3.39 6.02 -4.57
CA ILE A 130 -4.63 6.63 -4.05
C ILE A 130 -5.62 6.90 -5.19
N ARG A 131 -5.11 7.36 -6.35
CA ARG A 131 -5.91 7.62 -7.56
C ARG A 131 -6.35 6.34 -8.28
N GLY A 132 -5.92 5.17 -7.81
CA GLY A 132 -6.34 3.88 -8.33
C GLY A 132 -5.45 3.30 -9.42
N GLY A 133 -4.21 3.79 -9.56
CA GLY A 133 -3.19 3.19 -10.43
C GLY A 133 -2.64 1.89 -9.86
N SER A 134 -2.84 0.79 -10.57
CA SER A 134 -2.38 -0.54 -10.18
C SER A 134 -0.86 -0.66 -10.27
N LYS A 135 -0.21 -0.15 -11.33
CA LYS A 135 1.26 -0.11 -11.44
C LYS A 135 1.89 0.73 -10.32
N CYS A 136 1.28 1.86 -9.95
CA CYS A 136 1.72 2.66 -8.79
C CYS A 136 1.58 1.89 -7.48
N THR A 137 0.43 1.26 -7.23
CA THR A 137 0.20 0.44 -6.03
C THR A 137 1.23 -0.68 -5.91
N MET A 138 1.54 -1.32 -7.04
CA MET A 138 2.49 -2.43 -7.09
C MET A 138 3.93 -2.00 -6.85
N ASN A 139 4.34 -0.87 -7.40
CA ASN A 139 5.67 -0.34 -7.16
C ASN A 139 5.80 0.23 -5.74
N LEU A 140 4.74 0.82 -5.20
CA LEU A 140 4.69 1.21 -3.80
C LEU A 140 4.94 0.02 -2.87
N ILE A 141 4.28 -1.11 -3.11
CA ILE A 141 4.50 -2.33 -2.31
C ILE A 141 5.92 -2.90 -2.55
N ARG A 142 6.31 -3.12 -3.81
CA ARG A 142 7.55 -3.86 -4.14
C ARG A 142 8.82 -3.03 -4.01
N ALA A 143 8.82 -1.84 -4.59
CA ALA A 143 10.01 -1.01 -4.72
C ALA A 143 10.24 -0.08 -3.53
N ILE A 144 9.20 0.21 -2.73
CA ILE A 144 9.33 1.04 -1.52
C ILE A 144 9.19 0.17 -0.27
N TYR A 145 8.05 -0.48 -0.06
CA TYR A 145 7.80 -1.15 1.22
C TYR A 145 8.56 -2.46 1.41
N ILE A 146 8.77 -3.25 0.35
CA ILE A 146 9.52 -4.53 0.46
C ILE A 146 11.02 -4.29 0.33
N SER A 147 11.48 -3.69 -0.77
CA SER A 147 12.92 -3.67 -1.10
C SER A 147 13.74 -2.66 -0.28
N LYS A 148 13.08 -1.68 0.35
CA LYS A 148 13.75 -0.62 1.13
C LYS A 148 13.45 -0.68 2.62
N ALA A 149 12.65 -1.64 3.10
CA ALA A 149 12.42 -1.78 4.53
C ALA A 149 13.73 -2.09 5.26
N ASP A 150 14.14 -1.18 6.15
CA ASP A 150 15.11 -1.47 7.19
C ASP A 150 14.65 -2.73 7.95
N PRO A 151 15.52 -3.71 8.24
CA PRO A 151 15.17 -4.87 9.07
C PRO A 151 14.44 -4.50 10.37
N ASN A 152 14.69 -3.31 10.91
CA ASN A 152 14.05 -2.75 12.10
C ASN A 152 12.77 -1.96 11.80
N ARG A 153 12.51 -1.56 10.56
CA ARG A 153 11.29 -0.82 10.15
C ARG A 153 10.44 -1.67 9.24
N LYS A 154 9.53 -2.40 9.85
CA LYS A 154 8.54 -3.18 9.12
C LYS A 154 7.44 -2.25 8.60
N THR A 155 7.10 -2.42 7.33
CA THR A 155 6.02 -1.71 6.61
C THR A 155 4.82 -2.63 6.40
N ALA A 156 4.67 -3.64 7.27
CA ALA A 156 3.72 -4.73 7.12
C ALA A 156 2.27 -4.26 7.13
N ALA A 157 1.93 -3.23 7.91
CA ALA A 157 0.59 -2.69 7.98
C ALA A 157 0.23 -1.88 6.73
N LEU A 158 1.19 -1.15 6.15
CA LEU A 158 1.00 -0.49 4.85
C LEU A 158 0.88 -1.52 3.72
N MET A 159 1.73 -2.55 3.72
CA MET A 159 1.65 -3.65 2.75
C MET A 159 0.30 -4.38 2.83
N ASP A 160 -0.19 -4.71 4.03
CA ASP A 160 -1.50 -5.32 4.23
C ASP A 160 -2.62 -4.41 3.71
N TYR A 161 -2.55 -3.11 4.00
CA TYR A 161 -3.52 -2.13 3.52
C TYR A 161 -3.58 -2.11 1.98
N TRP A 162 -2.44 -1.88 1.31
CA TRP A 162 -2.38 -1.79 -0.14
C TRP A 162 -2.64 -3.13 -0.83
N GLY A 163 -2.25 -4.24 -0.21
CA GLY A 163 -2.61 -5.58 -0.67
C GLY A 163 -4.13 -5.81 -0.67
N LYS A 164 -4.83 -5.37 0.39
CA LYS A 164 -6.30 -5.42 0.47
C LYS A 164 -6.97 -4.51 -0.56
N ILE A 165 -6.45 -3.29 -0.77
CA ILE A 165 -6.95 -2.38 -1.82
C ILE A 165 -6.75 -3.02 -3.18
N SER A 166 -5.57 -3.58 -3.45
CA SER A 166 -5.24 -4.20 -4.73
C SER A 166 -6.11 -5.44 -5.02
N LYS A 167 -6.27 -6.32 -4.04
CA LYS A 167 -7.19 -7.47 -4.15
C LYS A 167 -8.63 -7.03 -4.40
N LYS A 168 -9.08 -5.94 -3.76
CA LYS A 168 -10.46 -5.50 -3.89
C LYS A 168 -10.77 -4.85 -5.24
N TYR A 169 -9.81 -4.12 -5.82
CA TYR A 169 -10.08 -3.26 -6.97
C TYR A 169 -9.31 -3.63 -8.23
N PHE A 170 -8.24 -4.42 -8.14
CA PHE A 170 -7.36 -4.69 -9.28
C PHE A 170 -7.27 -6.17 -9.68
N CYS A 171 -7.21 -7.10 -8.74
CA CYS A 171 -7.05 -8.52 -9.06
C CYS A 171 -8.01 -9.40 -8.26
N ASP A 172 -8.79 -10.25 -8.94
CA ASP A 172 -9.67 -11.24 -8.26
C ASP A 172 -8.84 -12.37 -7.65
N VAL A 173 -7.71 -12.68 -8.29
CA VAL A 173 -6.66 -13.52 -7.73
C VAL A 173 -5.75 -12.60 -6.93
N ALA A 174 -5.51 -12.93 -5.67
CA ALA A 174 -4.67 -12.10 -4.85
C ALA A 174 -3.27 -12.12 -5.47
N LEU A 175 -2.86 -11.00 -6.05
CA LEU A 175 -1.45 -10.67 -6.32
C LEU A 175 -0.60 -10.86 -5.04
N VAL A 176 -1.29 -10.78 -3.90
CA VAL A 176 -0.90 -11.14 -2.54
C VAL A 176 -0.56 -12.64 -2.37
N ASP A 177 -1.11 -13.54 -3.17
CA ASP A 177 -0.79 -14.97 -3.14
C ASP A 177 0.42 -15.32 -4.02
N THR A 178 0.69 -14.51 -5.06
CA THR A 178 1.78 -14.73 -6.03
C THR A 178 3.08 -14.00 -5.66
N ILE A 179 2.98 -12.79 -5.11
CA ILE A 179 4.12 -12.19 -4.40
C ILE A 179 4.41 -13.10 -3.22
N GLU A 180 5.68 -13.27 -2.86
CA GLU A 180 6.16 -13.98 -1.67
C GLU A 180 5.66 -13.37 -0.33
N LEU A 181 4.42 -12.93 -0.26
CA LEU A 181 3.66 -12.81 0.96
C LEU A 181 3.53 -14.17 1.68
N LYS A 182 4.17 -15.27 1.27
CA LYS A 182 4.50 -16.35 2.23
C LYS A 182 5.37 -15.82 3.39
N ASN A 183 6.27 -14.86 3.14
CA ASN A 183 6.99 -14.09 4.17
C ASN A 183 6.12 -13.01 4.83
N ALA A 184 4.90 -12.82 4.37
CA ALA A 184 3.88 -12.03 5.05
C ALA A 184 2.76 -12.89 5.63
N LYS A 185 2.69 -14.18 5.29
CA LYS A 185 1.95 -15.17 6.07
C LYS A 185 2.65 -15.37 7.40
N SER A 186 3.97 -15.18 7.50
CA SER A 186 4.63 -14.98 8.81
C SER A 186 4.20 -13.66 9.49
N LEU A 187 3.81 -12.61 8.75
CA LEU A 187 3.12 -11.45 9.33
C LEU A 187 1.67 -11.78 9.77
N LEU A 188 1.07 -12.85 9.24
CA LEU A 188 -0.21 -13.41 9.72
C LEU A 188 -0.03 -14.46 10.82
N VAL A 189 1.20 -14.98 11.03
CA VAL A 189 1.49 -15.77 12.22
C VAL A 189 1.30 -14.82 13.39
N ARG A 190 0.37 -15.18 14.27
CA ARG A 190 0.13 -14.44 15.50
C ARG A 190 1.31 -14.71 16.43
N GLU A 191 2.38 -13.96 16.22
CA GLU A 191 3.56 -13.89 17.06
C GLU A 191 3.83 -12.45 17.52
N CYS A 192 4.44 -12.29 18.68
CA CYS A 192 4.86 -11.00 19.19
C CYS A 192 5.98 -10.45 18.31
N ILE A 193 5.79 -9.28 17.69
CA ILE A 193 6.76 -8.72 16.75
C ILE A 193 8.13 -8.39 17.38
N ILE A 194 8.19 -8.30 18.71
CA ILE A 194 9.41 -7.96 19.47
C ILE A 194 10.15 -9.18 20.02
N CYS A 195 9.44 -10.23 20.46
CA CYS A 195 10.05 -11.38 21.14
C CYS A 195 9.62 -12.73 20.58
N SER A 196 8.87 -12.74 19.48
CA SER A 196 8.42 -13.93 18.75
C SER A 196 7.61 -14.95 19.55
N LYS A 197 7.12 -14.60 20.75
CA LYS A 197 6.15 -15.43 21.48
C LYS A 197 4.88 -15.60 20.67
N THR A 198 4.38 -16.82 20.58
CA THR A 198 3.14 -17.16 19.87
C THR A 198 1.95 -17.29 20.84
N ASP A 199 0.74 -17.29 20.29
CA ASP A 199 -0.45 -17.67 21.05
C ASP A 199 -0.32 -19.08 21.64
N THR A 200 -0.85 -19.28 22.85
CA THR A 200 -0.99 -20.60 23.48
C THR A 200 -2.46 -20.81 23.90
N LYS A 201 -2.81 -22.00 24.40
CA LYS A 201 -4.18 -22.27 24.88
C LYS A 201 -4.62 -21.35 26.02
N THR A 202 -3.67 -20.82 26.80
CA THR A 202 -3.95 -19.99 27.97
C THR A 202 -3.55 -18.53 27.77
N PHE A 203 -2.97 -18.18 26.62
CA PHE A 203 -2.41 -16.87 26.37
C PHE A 203 -2.69 -16.43 24.93
N THR A 204 -3.33 -15.27 24.79
CA THR A 204 -3.62 -14.66 23.50
C THR A 204 -2.91 -13.32 23.38
N LEU A 205 -2.15 -13.15 22.31
CA LEU A 205 -1.47 -11.93 21.95
C LEU A 205 -2.47 -10.80 21.69
N GLN A 206 -2.07 -9.61 22.09
CA GLN A 206 -2.82 -8.39 21.89
C GLN A 206 -2.48 -7.81 20.52
N GLN A 207 -3.49 -7.57 19.69
CA GLN A 207 -3.30 -6.88 18.41
C GLN A 207 -3.28 -5.37 18.61
N CYS A 208 -2.45 -4.68 17.81
CA CYS A 208 -2.50 -3.22 17.72
C CYS A 208 -3.92 -2.77 17.35
N GLN A 209 -4.56 -1.98 18.21
CA GLN A 209 -5.93 -1.50 17.96
C GLN A 209 -6.01 -0.52 16.77
N GLY A 210 -4.90 0.13 16.42
CA GLY A 210 -4.86 1.12 15.33
C GLY A 210 -4.81 0.50 13.94
N CYS A 211 -3.87 -0.43 13.71
CA CYS A 211 -3.67 -1.06 12.39
C CYS A 211 -4.16 -2.51 12.31
N SER A 212 -4.34 -3.19 13.44
CA SER A 212 -4.72 -4.61 13.54
C SER A 212 -3.78 -5.61 12.88
N VAL A 213 -2.55 -5.20 12.53
CA VAL A 213 -1.56 -6.06 11.88
C VAL A 213 -0.61 -6.68 12.90
N TYR A 214 0.09 -5.86 13.69
CA TYR A 214 1.06 -6.36 14.65
C TYR A 214 0.40 -6.94 15.91
N CYS A 215 1.00 -8.01 16.43
CA CYS A 215 0.63 -8.65 17.69
C CYS A 215 1.74 -8.46 18.74
N TYR A 216 1.35 -8.43 20.01
CA TYR A 216 2.26 -8.22 21.15
C TYR A 216 1.90 -9.13 22.31
N CYS A 217 2.91 -9.60 23.04
CA CYS A 217 2.68 -10.39 24.25
C CYS A 217 2.47 -9.54 25.51
N SER A 218 2.78 -8.24 25.44
CA SER A 218 2.64 -7.31 26.56
C SER A 218 2.67 -5.87 26.08
N GLU A 219 2.17 -4.96 26.91
CA GLU A 219 2.25 -3.51 26.69
C GLU A 219 3.70 -3.02 26.58
N ALA A 220 4.64 -3.65 27.30
CA ALA A 220 6.07 -3.35 27.18
C ALA A 220 6.60 -3.62 25.76
N CYS A 221 6.24 -4.76 25.15
CA CYS A 221 6.61 -5.04 23.76
C CYS A 221 5.95 -4.06 22.78
N GLN A 222 4.68 -3.72 23.00
CA GLN A 222 3.99 -2.73 22.17
C GLN A 222 4.66 -1.35 22.26
N THR A 223 4.99 -0.89 23.46
CA THR A 223 5.65 0.40 23.70
C THR A 223 7.04 0.44 23.07
N LYS A 224 7.80 -0.65 23.17
CA LYS A 224 9.09 -0.80 22.51
C LYS A 224 8.96 -0.68 20.98
N HIS A 225 8.03 -1.44 20.38
CA HIS A 225 7.75 -1.36 18.93
C HIS A 225 7.29 0.05 18.51
N TRP A 226 6.47 0.70 19.35
CA TRP A 226 5.93 2.02 19.11
C TRP A 226 7.01 3.11 19.06
N ASN A 227 7.94 3.11 20.02
CA ASN A 227 8.94 4.18 20.19
C ASN A 227 10.24 3.91 19.43
N GLU A 228 10.82 2.71 19.60
CA GLU A 228 12.16 2.37 19.10
C GLU A 228 12.12 1.97 17.63
N TYR A 229 11.10 1.17 17.25
CA TYR A 229 10.94 0.65 15.88
C TYR A 229 9.96 1.48 15.04
N LYS A 230 9.57 2.66 15.53
CA LYS A 230 8.75 3.66 14.82
C LYS A 230 7.42 3.11 14.29
N HIS A 231 6.83 2.10 14.92
CA HIS A 231 5.50 1.60 14.52
C HIS A 231 4.42 2.70 14.53
N ARG A 232 4.56 3.71 15.42
CA ARG A 232 3.67 4.87 15.50
C ARG A 232 3.42 5.52 14.14
N ASN A 233 4.48 5.70 13.37
CA ASN A 233 4.49 6.38 12.08
C ASN A 233 3.60 5.67 11.07
N GLU A 234 3.91 4.39 10.86
CA GLU A 234 3.16 3.51 9.98
C GLU A 234 1.70 3.35 10.44
N CYS A 235 1.47 3.14 11.74
CA CYS A 235 0.14 2.94 12.31
C CYS A 235 -0.77 4.13 12.05
N LYS A 236 -0.28 5.36 12.27
CA LYS A 236 -1.04 6.57 12.01
C LYS A 236 -1.31 6.79 10.53
N GLN A 237 -0.35 6.49 9.66
CA GLN A 237 -0.57 6.56 8.21
C GLN A 237 -1.69 5.59 7.78
N VAL A 238 -1.67 4.35 8.28
CA VAL A 238 -2.74 3.36 8.04
C VAL A 238 -4.08 3.84 8.60
N GLN A 239 -4.11 4.51 9.76
CA GLN A 239 -5.34 5.10 10.29
C GLN A 239 -5.90 6.20 9.39
N ILE A 240 -5.05 7.08 8.85
CA ILE A 240 -5.44 8.11 7.87
C ILE A 240 -6.02 7.44 6.62
N LEU A 241 -5.33 6.45 6.07
CA LEU A 241 -5.76 5.70 4.90
C LEU A 241 -7.09 4.94 5.13
N ASN A 242 -7.27 4.31 6.29
CA ASN A 242 -8.52 3.63 6.63
C ASN A 242 -9.68 4.62 6.78
N LYS A 243 -9.44 5.82 7.32
CA LYS A 243 -10.46 6.83 7.55
C LYS A 243 -10.85 7.61 6.29
N TYR A 244 -9.87 7.96 5.46
CA TYR A 244 -10.06 8.92 4.37
C TYR A 244 -9.84 8.34 2.96
N HIS A 245 -9.15 7.20 2.80
CA HIS A 245 -9.01 6.55 1.50
C HIS A 245 -9.97 5.36 1.35
N LYS A 246 -9.91 4.37 2.26
CA LYS A 246 -10.65 3.10 2.15
C LYS A 246 -12.15 3.24 1.84
N PRO A 247 -12.93 4.11 2.52
CA PRO A 247 -14.36 4.27 2.22
C PRO A 247 -14.63 4.99 0.89
N TYR A 248 -13.65 5.73 0.36
CA TYR A 248 -13.80 6.56 -0.84
C TYR A 248 -12.98 6.05 -2.04
N ALA A 249 -12.18 5.00 -1.90
CA ALA A 249 -11.22 4.53 -2.91
C ALA A 249 -11.88 4.33 -4.29
N LYS A 250 -13.04 3.65 -4.34
CA LYS A 250 -13.80 3.48 -5.59
C LYS A 250 -14.26 4.82 -6.16
N LYS A 251 -14.83 5.70 -5.33
CA LYS A 251 -15.30 7.04 -5.75
C LYS A 251 -14.14 7.89 -6.28
N ILE A 252 -12.97 7.82 -5.64
CA ILE A 252 -11.76 8.52 -6.06
C ILE A 252 -11.31 8.02 -7.44
N ARG A 253 -11.15 6.70 -7.61
CA ARG A 253 -10.77 6.11 -8.89
C ARG A 253 -11.77 6.44 -10.00
N ASP A 254 -13.07 6.28 -9.73
CA ASP A 254 -14.12 6.54 -10.73
C ASP A 254 -14.11 8.03 -11.16
N ALA A 255 -13.81 8.95 -10.25
CA ALA A 255 -13.65 10.37 -10.57
C ALA A 255 -12.41 10.63 -11.44
N VAL A 256 -11.28 9.98 -11.14
CA VAL A 256 -10.05 10.08 -11.96
C VAL A 256 -10.29 9.56 -13.38
N ILE A 257 -11.01 8.44 -13.54
CA ILE A 257 -11.34 7.88 -14.87
C ILE A 257 -12.19 8.85 -15.69
N ARG A 258 -13.15 9.52 -15.06
CA ARG A 258 -13.96 10.56 -15.73
C ARG A 258 -13.19 11.83 -16.05
N GLY A 259 -12.00 12.01 -15.47
CA GLY A 259 -11.24 13.25 -15.59
C GLY A 259 -11.77 14.39 -14.71
N ASP A 260 -12.50 14.07 -13.63
CA ASP A 260 -13.01 15.07 -12.70
C ASP A 260 -11.83 15.78 -12.01
N LYS A 261 -11.71 17.10 -12.22
CA LYS A 261 -10.66 17.93 -11.61
C LYS A 261 -10.88 18.19 -10.13
N GLU A 262 -12.14 18.26 -9.71
CA GLU A 262 -12.50 18.53 -8.33
C GLU A 262 -12.97 17.26 -7.64
N ASN A 263 -12.16 16.78 -6.69
CA ASN A 263 -12.53 15.66 -5.84
C ASN A 263 -12.27 15.99 -4.37
N PRO A 264 -13.29 16.48 -3.62
CA PRO A 264 -13.13 16.88 -2.22
C PRO A 264 -12.65 15.74 -1.31
N SER A 265 -12.93 14.48 -1.66
CA SER A 265 -12.47 13.33 -0.86
C SER A 265 -10.97 13.08 -1.07
N LEU A 266 -10.49 13.25 -2.30
CA LEU A 266 -9.08 13.17 -2.63
C LEU A 266 -8.30 14.34 -2.01
N GLU A 267 -8.76 15.58 -2.20
CA GLU A 267 -8.07 16.76 -1.64
C GLU A 267 -7.97 16.69 -0.11
N LYS A 268 -9.05 16.27 0.56
CA LYS A 268 -9.02 16.05 2.01
C LYS A 268 -8.02 14.97 2.42
N LEU A 269 -7.93 13.88 1.66
CA LEU A 269 -6.96 12.82 1.92
C LEU A 269 -5.53 13.30 1.69
N ARG A 270 -5.25 14.02 0.60
CA ARG A 270 -3.94 14.61 0.29
C ARG A 270 -3.47 15.52 1.42
N TYR A 271 -4.33 16.43 1.87
CA TYR A 271 -4.06 17.28 3.02
C TYR A 271 -3.77 16.47 4.28
N LYS A 272 -4.56 15.43 4.57
CA LYS A 272 -4.37 14.59 5.77
C LYS A 272 -3.12 13.71 5.72
N LEU A 273 -2.63 13.40 4.52
CA LEU A 273 -1.36 12.69 4.34
C LEU A 273 -0.17 13.64 4.21
N GLY A 274 -0.36 14.97 4.13
CA GLY A 274 0.74 15.91 3.88
C GLY A 274 1.28 15.85 2.45
N LEU A 275 0.48 15.40 1.48
CA LEU A 275 0.85 15.36 0.06
C LEU A 275 0.69 16.73 -0.63
N THR A 276 -0.03 17.65 0.00
CA THR A 276 -0.07 19.07 -0.37
C THR A 276 0.86 19.81 0.58
N ARG A 277 2.02 20.26 0.08
CA ARG A 277 2.91 21.11 0.86
C ARG A 277 2.44 22.56 0.76
N PRO A 278 2.31 23.30 1.87
CA PRO A 278 2.17 24.75 1.84
C PRO A 278 3.42 25.41 1.23
N ASP A 279 3.23 26.41 0.36
CA ASP A 279 4.33 27.12 -0.31
C ASP A 279 5.23 27.92 0.67
N ASP A 280 4.79 28.13 1.90
CA ASP A 280 5.44 28.92 2.94
C ASP A 280 6.32 28.12 3.91
N ASP A 281 6.34 26.78 3.82
CA ASP A 281 7.16 25.93 4.68
C ASP A 281 8.63 25.87 4.23
N SER A 282 9.33 27.01 4.34
CA SER A 282 10.76 27.14 4.02
C SER A 282 11.71 26.48 5.03
N GLU A 283 11.20 25.99 6.17
CA GLU A 283 12.02 25.29 7.18
C GLU A 283 12.26 23.82 6.78
N LEU A 284 13.09 23.66 5.75
CA LEU A 284 13.70 22.39 5.41
C LEU A 284 14.78 22.05 6.43
N LEU A 285 14.36 21.45 7.54
CA LEU A 285 15.30 20.74 8.39
C LEU A 285 16.03 19.69 7.52
N PRO A 286 17.33 19.48 7.72
CA PRO A 286 18.06 18.42 7.03
C PRO A 286 17.39 17.08 7.34
N ILE A 287 16.79 16.50 6.30
CA ILE A 287 15.99 15.29 6.37
C ILE A 287 16.88 14.10 6.05
N ASN A 288 16.85 13.07 6.90
CA ASN A 288 17.41 11.77 6.55
C ASN A 288 16.48 11.07 5.54
N PRO A 289 16.93 10.79 4.30
CA PRO A 289 16.17 10.08 3.27
C PRO A 289 15.49 8.79 3.74
N ASP A 290 16.12 8.05 4.65
CA ASP A 290 15.65 6.74 5.11
C ASP A 290 14.50 6.85 6.13
N ASP A 291 14.26 8.05 6.68
CA ASP A 291 13.15 8.32 7.60
C ASP A 291 11.78 8.43 6.93
N TYR A 292 11.74 8.47 5.60
CA TYR A 292 10.53 8.83 4.84
C TYR A 292 9.90 7.65 4.10
N LEU A 293 10.34 6.41 4.34
CA LEU A 293 9.64 5.24 3.80
C LEU A 293 8.25 5.04 4.43
N VAL A 294 8.06 5.57 5.64
CA VAL A 294 6.79 5.62 6.36
C VAL A 294 6.46 7.07 6.69
N GLY A 295 5.20 7.35 7.06
CA GLY A 295 4.81 8.67 7.55
C GLY A 295 5.68 9.15 8.73
N ARG A 296 5.58 10.43 9.08
CA ARG A 296 6.15 11.02 10.28
C ARG A 296 5.43 10.51 11.53
N GLU A 297 5.81 11.03 12.68
CA GLU A 297 5.18 10.70 13.95
C GLU A 297 3.67 10.97 14.02
N ASP A 298 3.11 11.78 13.11
CA ASP A 298 1.69 12.06 12.95
C ASP A 298 1.02 11.24 11.82
N GLY A 299 1.79 10.43 11.09
CA GLY A 299 1.33 9.61 9.96
C GLY A 299 1.35 10.32 8.60
N THR A 300 1.80 11.58 8.54
CA THR A 300 1.90 12.35 7.29
C THR A 300 3.22 12.05 6.58
N VAL A 301 3.21 12.01 5.25
CA VAL A 301 4.37 11.90 4.39
C VAL A 301 4.63 13.29 3.81
N TRP A 302 5.26 14.19 4.57
CA TRP A 302 5.65 15.53 4.08
C TRP A 302 6.78 15.40 3.05
N VAL A 303 6.43 14.86 1.90
CA VAL A 303 7.24 14.86 0.72
C VAL A 303 6.40 15.64 -0.26
N GLY A 304 6.63 16.96 -0.29
CA GLY A 304 5.96 17.78 -1.28
C GLY A 304 6.27 17.21 -2.65
N SER A 305 5.23 17.05 -3.47
CA SER A 305 5.34 16.98 -4.93
C SER A 305 5.86 18.30 -5.52
N ASP A 306 6.71 19.00 -4.78
CA ASP A 306 7.22 20.28 -5.21
C ASP A 306 8.30 20.03 -6.25
N SER A 307 7.99 20.44 -7.48
CA SER A 307 8.90 20.37 -8.62
C SER A 307 10.17 21.20 -8.42
N SER A 308 10.22 22.08 -7.41
CA SER A 308 11.38 22.93 -7.10
C SER A 308 12.67 22.15 -6.82
N TYR A 309 12.57 20.89 -6.37
CA TYR A 309 13.75 20.03 -6.15
C TYR A 309 14.44 19.55 -7.43
N PHE A 310 13.82 19.74 -8.59
CA PHE A 310 14.29 19.19 -9.87
C PHE A 310 14.62 20.27 -10.90
N THR A 311 15.01 21.46 -10.47
CA THR A 311 15.69 22.42 -11.36
C THR A 311 17.08 21.86 -11.73
N PHE A 312 17.13 21.11 -12.83
CA PHE A 312 18.35 20.70 -13.52
C PHE A 312 18.92 21.84 -14.36
#